data_AF-A0A3M2AIZ1-F1
#
_entry.id   AF-A0A3M2AIZ1-F1
#
_cell.length_a   1.000
_cell.length_b   1.000
_cell.length_c   1.000
_cell.angle_alpha   90.00
_cell.angle_beta   90.00
_cell.angle_gamma   90.00
#
_symmetry.space_group_name_H-M   'P 1'
#
loop_
_entity.id
_entity.type
_entity.pdbx_description
1 polymer ?
#
loop_
_entity_poly.entity_id
_entity_poly.type
_entity_poly.pdbx_seq_one_letter_code
_entity_poly.pdbx_strand_id
1 'polypeptide(L)'
;MVKRLNCWEVMNCGREPGGEMAALRGVCPAATDPSFDGVNGGRAAGRFCWQVAGTMCHGRVQGTMAEKIADCVVCPFLDRVAREETGGFVLTLEDLESRSPEA
;
A
#
# COMPACT_ATOMS: atom_id res chain seq x y z
N MET A 1 -16.35 -0.52 14.78
CA MET A 1 -15.28 0.06 13.95
C MET A 1 -14.93 -0.95 12.86
N VAL A 2 -14.98 -0.56 11.60
CA VAL A 2 -14.59 -1.46 10.48
C VAL A 2 -13.07 -1.50 10.42
N LYS A 3 -12.47 -2.69 10.50
CA LYS A 3 -11.01 -2.85 10.39
C LYS A 3 -10.57 -2.49 8.96
N ARG A 4 -9.64 -1.54 8.85
CA ARG A 4 -8.98 -1.20 7.58
C ARG A 4 -7.89 -2.23 7.30
N LEU A 5 -8.02 -2.95 6.20
CA LEU A 5 -7.09 -4.01 5.82
C LEU A 5 -5.99 -3.47 4.91
N ASN A 6 -4.77 -3.98 5.08
CA ASN A 6 -3.64 -3.70 4.22
C ASN A 6 -3.64 -4.57 2.97
N CYS A 7 -2.83 -4.21 1.98
CA CYS A 7 -2.81 -4.90 0.70
C CYS A 7 -2.49 -6.40 0.83
N TRP A 8 -1.59 -6.80 1.72
CA TRP A 8 -1.25 -8.20 1.94
C TRP A 8 -2.38 -9.00 2.60
N GLU A 9 -3.21 -8.37 3.44
CA GLU A 9 -4.38 -9.00 4.06
C GLU A 9 -5.50 -9.22 3.03
N VAL A 10 -5.71 -8.25 2.11
CA VAL A 10 -6.75 -8.37 1.06
C VAL A 10 -6.31 -9.28 -0.08
N MET A 11 -5.04 -9.16 -0.51
CA MET A 11 -4.49 -9.97 -1.59
C MET A 11 -4.07 -11.36 -1.12
N ASN A 12 -4.07 -11.62 0.19
CA ASN A 12 -3.68 -12.86 0.84
C ASN A 12 -2.35 -13.42 0.31
N CYS A 13 -1.34 -12.56 0.20
CA CYS A 13 -0.08 -12.92 -0.45
C CYS A 13 0.96 -13.54 0.52
N GLY A 14 0.77 -13.40 1.83
CA GLY A 14 1.64 -13.95 2.87
C GLY A 14 3.04 -13.32 2.93
N ARG A 15 3.22 -12.11 2.39
CA ARG A 15 4.52 -11.43 2.26
C ARG A 15 4.71 -10.28 3.26
N GLU A 16 3.84 -10.18 4.23
CA GLU A 16 4.03 -9.35 5.43
C GLU A 16 5.15 -9.88 6.33
N PRO A 17 5.70 -9.06 7.24
CA PRO A 17 6.64 -9.54 8.25
C PRO A 17 6.06 -10.73 9.04
N GLY A 18 6.75 -11.87 9.01
CA GLY A 18 6.28 -13.11 9.64
C GLY A 18 5.23 -13.90 8.85
N GLY A 19 4.86 -13.45 7.65
CA GLY A 19 3.93 -14.16 6.77
C GLY A 19 4.54 -15.44 6.17
N GLU A 20 3.69 -16.36 5.74
CA GLU A 20 4.07 -17.69 5.25
C GLU A 20 5.04 -17.66 4.05
N MET A 21 4.92 -16.64 3.20
CA MET A 21 5.74 -16.46 2.00
C MET A 21 6.91 -15.51 2.22
N ALA A 22 7.02 -14.88 3.40
CA ALA A 22 8.09 -13.94 3.73
C ALA A 22 9.48 -14.61 3.68
N ALA A 23 9.61 -15.79 4.27
CA ALA A 23 10.88 -16.54 4.30
C ALA A 23 11.27 -17.08 2.92
N LEU A 24 10.28 -17.50 2.12
CA LEU A 24 10.54 -18.16 0.83
C LEU A 24 10.72 -17.16 -0.32
N ARG A 25 9.94 -16.08 -0.34
CA ARG A 25 9.92 -15.12 -1.46
C ARG A 25 10.43 -13.74 -1.09
N GLY A 26 10.63 -13.47 0.20
CA GLY A 26 11.00 -12.16 0.73
C GLY A 26 9.78 -11.33 1.12
N VAL A 27 9.98 -10.47 2.12
CA VAL A 27 8.97 -9.53 2.61
C VAL A 27 8.70 -8.44 1.56
N CYS A 28 7.43 -8.08 1.37
CA CYS A 28 7.04 -7.03 0.44
C CYS A 28 7.45 -5.65 0.99
N PRO A 29 8.09 -4.77 0.20
CA PRO A 29 8.45 -3.43 0.65
C PRO A 29 7.27 -2.63 1.23
N ALA A 30 6.07 -2.78 0.67
CA ALA A 30 4.88 -2.10 1.19
C ALA A 30 4.51 -2.51 2.62
N ALA A 31 4.95 -3.68 3.09
CA ALA A 31 4.70 -4.17 4.44
C ALA A 31 5.78 -3.77 5.45
N THR A 32 6.87 -3.15 5.00
CA THR A 32 8.02 -2.77 5.84
C THR A 32 8.37 -1.30 5.77
N ASP A 33 7.95 -0.57 4.75
CA ASP A 33 8.24 0.85 4.58
C ASP A 33 7.47 1.70 5.61
N PRO A 34 8.14 2.26 6.64
CA PRO A 34 7.49 3.01 7.70
C PRO A 34 7.14 4.44 7.29
N SER A 35 7.63 4.94 6.15
CA SER A 35 7.44 6.33 5.73
C SER A 35 5.98 6.69 5.48
N PHE A 36 5.12 5.68 5.31
CA PHE A 36 3.69 5.85 5.04
C PHE A 36 2.79 5.23 6.13
N ASP A 37 3.36 4.92 7.31
CA ASP A 37 2.57 4.38 8.42
C ASP A 37 1.43 5.34 8.80
N GLY A 38 0.22 4.80 8.96
CA GLY A 38 -0.99 5.59 9.21
C GLY A 38 -1.63 6.22 7.97
N VAL A 39 -0.96 6.25 6.81
CA VAL A 39 -1.57 6.78 5.57
C VAL A 39 -2.77 5.92 5.19
N ASN A 40 -3.90 6.60 4.92
CA ASN A 40 -5.20 5.98 4.74
C ASN A 40 -5.56 5.02 5.92
N GLY A 41 -5.09 5.25 7.14
CA GLY A 41 -5.33 4.32 8.26
C GLY A 41 -4.75 2.92 8.06
N GLY A 42 -3.72 2.79 7.21
CA GLY A 42 -2.95 1.57 7.01
C GLY A 42 -1.77 1.44 7.98
N ARG A 43 -1.10 0.29 7.94
CA ARG A 43 0.19 0.05 8.60
C ARG A 43 1.28 0.05 7.53
N ALA A 44 2.43 0.66 7.83
CA ALA A 44 3.48 0.90 6.83
C ALA A 44 2.85 1.50 5.56
N ALA A 45 3.30 1.11 4.38
CA ALA A 45 2.64 1.48 3.13
C ALA A 45 1.48 0.54 2.73
N GLY A 46 0.90 -0.23 3.65
CA GLY A 46 -0.07 -1.28 3.33
C GLY A 46 -1.37 -0.78 2.68
N ARG A 47 -1.80 0.46 2.99
CA ARG A 47 -2.91 1.15 2.33
C ARG A 47 -2.45 2.32 1.45
N PHE A 48 -1.18 2.26 1.05
CA PHE A 48 -0.54 3.20 0.14
C PHE A 48 0.48 2.49 -0.77
N CYS A 49 0.24 1.21 -1.04
CA CYS A 49 1.24 0.32 -1.64
C CYS A 49 1.50 0.64 -3.11
N TRP A 50 0.59 1.37 -3.76
CA TRP A 50 0.80 1.90 -5.10
C TRP A 50 1.89 2.95 -5.11
N GLN A 51 2.18 3.60 -3.96
CA GLN A 51 3.23 4.57 -3.84
C GLN A 51 4.62 3.99 -3.50
N VAL A 52 4.77 2.67 -3.46
CA VAL A 52 6.05 2.01 -3.09
C VAL A 52 6.62 1.24 -4.28
N ALA A 53 7.87 1.55 -4.61
CA ALA A 53 8.64 0.85 -5.65
C ALA A 53 9.03 -0.56 -5.20
N GLY A 54 9.22 -1.49 -6.14
CA GLY A 54 9.65 -2.86 -5.82
C GLY A 54 8.58 -3.70 -5.13
N THR A 55 7.33 -3.22 -5.06
CA THR A 55 6.21 -3.97 -4.48
C THR A 55 5.93 -5.23 -5.27
N MET A 56 5.49 -6.29 -4.59
CA MET A 56 5.43 -7.62 -5.21
C MET A 56 4.01 -8.13 -5.47
N CYS A 57 3.14 -7.26 -6.00
CA CYS A 57 1.76 -7.62 -6.36
C CYS A 57 1.75 -8.71 -7.45
N HIS A 58 0.74 -9.58 -7.44
CA HIS A 58 0.59 -10.68 -8.43
C HIS A 58 1.79 -11.66 -8.49
N GLY A 59 2.60 -11.72 -7.43
CA GLY A 59 3.75 -12.62 -7.34
C GLY A 59 4.96 -12.21 -8.19
N ARG A 60 4.96 -11.02 -8.79
CA ARG A 60 6.08 -10.45 -9.55
C ARG A 60 6.60 -9.20 -8.84
N VAL A 61 7.90 -8.94 -8.91
CA VAL A 61 8.46 -7.65 -8.49
C VAL A 61 7.97 -6.61 -9.48
N GLN A 62 7.26 -5.61 -8.99
CA GLN A 62 6.82 -4.48 -9.79
C GLN A 62 7.93 -3.45 -9.83
N GLY A 63 8.08 -2.78 -10.98
CA GLY A 63 9.12 -1.79 -11.22
C GLY A 63 8.98 -0.53 -10.36
N THR A 64 9.45 0.59 -10.91
CA THR A 64 9.30 1.90 -10.28
C THR A 64 7.82 2.32 -10.20
N MET A 65 7.55 3.32 -9.36
CA MET A 65 6.24 3.98 -9.29
C MET A 65 5.66 4.31 -10.67
N ALA A 66 6.46 5.03 -11.47
CA ALA A 66 6.03 5.59 -12.74
C ALA A 66 5.60 4.49 -13.73
N GLU A 67 6.28 3.35 -13.67
CA GLU A 67 5.97 2.18 -14.50
C GLU A 67 4.68 1.46 -14.07
N LYS A 68 4.27 1.61 -12.81
CA LYS A 68 3.18 0.83 -12.20
C LYS A 68 1.89 1.62 -11.99
N ILE A 69 1.90 2.95 -12.09
CA ILE A 69 0.72 3.76 -11.75
C ILE A 69 -0.51 3.37 -12.61
N ALA A 70 -0.30 3.03 -13.89
CA ALA A 70 -1.35 2.54 -14.78
C ALA A 70 -1.98 1.22 -14.29
N ASP A 71 -1.15 0.27 -13.84
CA ASP A 71 -1.61 -1.00 -13.26
C ASP A 71 -2.32 -0.79 -11.91
N CYS A 72 -1.88 0.22 -11.14
CA CYS A 72 -2.46 0.53 -9.84
C CYS A 72 -3.83 1.20 -9.94
N VAL A 73 -4.08 2.02 -10.97
CA VAL A 73 -5.39 2.67 -11.18
C VAL A 73 -6.52 1.64 -11.36
N VAL A 74 -6.22 0.48 -11.94
CA VAL A 74 -7.18 -0.63 -12.12
C VAL A 74 -7.10 -1.67 -10.99
N CYS A 75 -6.30 -1.44 -9.96
CA CYS A 75 -6.13 -2.37 -8.86
C CYS A 75 -7.39 -2.40 -7.97
N PRO A 76 -8.03 -3.57 -7.75
CA PRO A 76 -9.20 -3.67 -6.88
C PRO A 76 -8.94 -3.21 -5.45
N PHE A 77 -7.70 -3.32 -4.98
CA PHE A 77 -7.32 -2.84 -3.66
C PHE A 77 -7.30 -1.31 -3.57
N LEU A 78 -6.87 -0.60 -4.63
CA LEU A 78 -6.92 0.86 -4.66
C LEU A 78 -8.38 1.35 -4.60
N ASP A 79 -9.25 0.79 -5.43
CA ASP A 79 -10.68 1.13 -5.44
C ASP A 79 -11.32 0.87 -4.07
N ARG A 80 -10.98 -0.26 -3.45
CA ARG A 80 -11.41 -0.56 -2.08
C ARG A 80 -10.95 0.52 -1.10
N VAL A 81 -9.68 0.94 -1.15
CA VAL A 81 -9.17 1.96 -0.23
C VAL A 81 -9.89 3.29 -0.43
N ALA A 82 -10.07 3.72 -1.67
CA ALA A 82 -10.78 4.97 -2.00
C ALA A 82 -12.22 4.99 -1.48
N ARG A 83 -12.94 3.86 -1.57
CA ARG A 83 -14.30 3.73 -1.03
C ARG A 83 -14.35 3.71 0.49
N GLU A 84 -13.33 3.17 1.14
CA GLU A 84 -13.25 3.10 2.60
C GLU A 84 -12.85 4.45 3.23
N GLU A 85 -12.11 5.31 2.52
CA GLU A 85 -11.66 6.63 2.99
C GLU A 85 -12.56 7.79 2.49
N THR A 86 -13.76 7.92 3.05
CA THR A 86 -14.69 9.01 2.69
C THR A 86 -14.17 10.38 3.17
N GLY A 87 -13.64 11.19 2.25
CA GLY A 87 -13.23 12.59 2.50
C GLY A 87 -11.82 12.79 3.08
N GLY A 88 -11.09 11.70 3.32
CA GLY A 88 -9.72 11.72 3.84
C GLY A 88 -8.76 10.83 3.06
N PHE A 89 -9.13 10.43 1.85
CA PHE A 89 -8.31 9.59 0.98
C PHE A 89 -7.07 10.36 0.51
N VAL A 90 -5.91 9.72 0.64
CA VAL A 90 -4.62 10.17 0.12
C VAL A 90 -4.27 9.25 -1.04
N LEU A 91 -4.20 9.80 -2.25
CA LEU A 91 -3.83 9.06 -3.46
C LEU A 91 -2.35 9.22 -3.77
N THR A 92 -1.82 10.43 -3.66
CA THR A 92 -0.43 10.78 -4.04
C THR A 92 0.39 11.29 -2.86
N LEU A 93 1.72 11.39 -3.05
CA LEU A 93 2.58 12.05 -2.06
C LEU A 93 2.20 13.52 -1.88
N GLU A 94 1.80 14.18 -2.96
CA GLU A 94 1.34 15.57 -2.93
C GLU A 94 0.09 15.71 -2.04
N ASP A 95 -0.85 14.76 -2.11
CA ASP A 95 -2.03 14.72 -1.23
C ASP A 95 -1.64 14.58 0.24
N LEU A 96 -0.58 13.82 0.53
CA LEU A 96 -0.08 13.63 1.89
C LEU A 96 0.59 14.90 2.41
N GLU A 97 1.46 15.49 1.61
CA GLU A 97 2.20 16.72 1.92
C GLU A 97 1.26 17.90 2.13
N SER A 98 0.21 18.03 1.29
CA SER A 98 -0.79 19.10 1.42
C SER A 98 -1.62 19.03 2.71
N ARG A 99 -1.59 17.90 3.42
CA ARG A 99 -2.34 17.66 4.65
C ARG A 99 -1.49 17.67 5.91
N SER A 100 -0.16 17.62 5.78
CA SER A 100 0.74 17.87 6.91
C SER A 100 0.80 19.37 7.14
N PRO A 101 0.21 19.90 8.23
CA PRO A 101 0.56 21.25 8.66
C PRO A 101 2.06 21.22 8.98
N GLU A 102 2.77 22.23 8.51
CA GLU A 102 4.21 22.41 8.67
C GLU A 102 4.70 21.98 10.07
N ALA A 103 5.79 21.22 10.10
CA ALA A 103 6.50 20.81 11.30
C ALA A 103 7.06 22.00 12.10
#